data_AF-A0AAW1B0U2-F1
#
_entry.id   AF-A0AAW1B0U2-F1
#
_cell.length_a   1.000
_cell.length_b   1.000
_cell.length_c   1.000
_cell.angle_alpha   90.00
_cell.angle_beta   90.00
_cell.angle_gamma   90.00
#
_symmetry.space_group_name_H-M   'P 1'
#
loop_
_entity.id
_entity.type
_entity.pdbx_description
1 polymer ?
#
loop_
_entity_poly.entity_id
_entity_poly.type
_entity_poly.pdbx_seq_one_letter_code
_entity_poly.pdbx_strand_id
1 'polypeptide(L)'
;MSTSLRVSPSVHGYRFDTALRKKAVPNIFENLDQETLEKLFKNSGDRKAEERAKIILATDQDLEEKARSLMALKQRTREKFFQFLKFGKHSIKIH
;
A
#
# COMPACT_ATOMS: atom_id res chain seq x y z
N MET A 1 41.33 -20.55 -10.70
CA MET A 1 40.99 -19.77 -9.48
C MET A 1 39.85 -18.83 -9.83
N SER A 2 38.67 -19.01 -9.22
CA SER A 2 37.49 -18.18 -9.51
C SER A 2 37.57 -16.88 -8.69
N THR A 3 37.70 -15.75 -9.37
CA THR A 3 37.72 -14.41 -8.74
C THR A 3 36.28 -13.91 -8.58
N SER A 4 35.57 -14.42 -7.59
CA SER A 4 34.30 -13.82 -7.18
C SER A 4 34.59 -12.49 -6.48
N LEU A 5 34.52 -11.38 -7.23
CA LEU A 5 34.57 -10.04 -6.67
C LEU A 5 33.37 -9.88 -5.73
N ARG A 6 33.63 -9.71 -4.42
CA ARG A 6 32.60 -9.38 -3.44
C ARG A 6 32.00 -8.01 -3.78
N VAL A 7 30.90 -8.00 -4.53
CA VAL A 7 30.05 -6.83 -4.74
C VAL A 7 29.14 -6.64 -3.52
N SER A 8 29.73 -6.15 -2.44
CA SER A 8 28.98 -5.57 -1.32
C SER A 8 28.91 -4.06 -1.52
N PRO A 9 27.73 -3.42 -1.37
CA PRO A 9 27.61 -1.96 -1.34
C PRO A 9 28.54 -1.30 -0.31
N SER A 10 28.98 -2.03 0.71
CA SER A 10 29.89 -1.54 1.75
C SER A 10 31.36 -1.45 1.32
N VAL A 11 31.76 -2.07 0.22
CA VAL A 11 33.19 -2.22 -0.16
C VAL A 11 33.66 -1.09 -1.10
N HIS A 12 32.74 -0.43 -1.81
CA HIS A 12 33.04 0.62 -2.78
C HIS A 12 32.49 1.98 -2.35
N GLY A 13 32.96 2.53 -1.23
CA GLY A 13 32.82 3.95 -0.90
C GLY A 13 31.40 4.55 -0.94
N TYR A 14 30.36 3.72 -1.05
CA TYR A 14 28.99 4.14 -1.14
C TYR A 14 28.55 4.49 0.27
N ARG A 15 28.93 5.71 0.69
CA ARG A 15 28.33 6.34 1.86
C ARG A 15 26.83 6.29 1.63
N PHE A 16 26.15 5.54 2.49
CA PHE A 16 24.70 5.56 2.57
C PHE A 16 24.33 6.97 3.05
N ASP A 17 24.20 7.91 2.12
CA ASP A 17 24.00 9.32 2.43
C ASP A 17 22.57 9.53 2.90
N THR A 18 22.38 9.34 4.21
CA THR A 18 21.12 9.55 4.89
C THR A 18 20.67 11.01 4.83
N ALA A 19 21.56 11.97 4.56
CA ALA A 19 21.23 13.38 4.42
C ALA A 19 20.62 13.71 3.05
N LEU A 20 21.02 12.98 1.99
CA LEU A 20 20.42 13.07 0.65
C LEU A 20 19.16 12.21 0.48
N ARG A 21 18.90 11.31 1.43
CA ARG A 21 17.65 10.56 1.44
C ARG A 21 16.51 11.57 1.59
N LYS A 22 15.56 11.58 0.65
CA LYS A 22 14.31 12.33 0.80
C LYS A 22 13.78 12.08 2.21
N LYS A 23 13.68 13.13 3.05
CA LYS A 23 12.93 13.03 4.32
C LYS A 23 11.63 12.31 3.99
N ALA A 24 11.28 11.28 4.75
CA ALA A 24 10.00 10.63 4.57
C ALA A 24 8.93 11.67 4.90
N VAL A 25 8.47 12.40 3.88
CA VAL A 25 7.40 13.38 4.00
C VAL A 25 6.17 12.58 4.40
N PRO A 26 5.41 13.02 5.42
CA PRO A 26 4.25 12.29 5.91
C PRO A 26 3.22 12.01 4.80
N ASN A 27 3.17 12.89 3.79
CA ASN A 27 2.39 12.67 2.58
C ASN A 27 3.29 12.77 1.32
N ILE A 28 3.63 11.62 0.74
CA ILE A 28 4.42 11.53 -0.50
C ILE A 28 3.67 12.04 -1.74
N PHE A 29 2.37 12.32 -1.62
CA PHE A 29 1.49 12.77 -2.70
C PHE A 29 1.02 14.21 -2.52
N GLU A 30 1.54 14.94 -1.52
CA GLU A 30 1.07 16.29 -1.15
C GLU A 30 1.09 17.30 -2.32
N ASN A 31 2.06 17.16 -3.24
CA ASN A 31 2.25 18.06 -4.38
C ASN A 31 1.83 17.44 -5.72
N LEU A 32 1.05 16.34 -5.70
CA LEU A 32 0.61 15.70 -6.93
C LEU A 32 -0.84 16.02 -7.24
N ASP A 33 -1.09 16.45 -8.46
CA ASP A 33 -2.43 16.61 -8.99
C ASP A 33 -3.13 15.26 -9.18
N GLN A 34 -4.47 15.29 -9.18
CA GLN A 34 -5.29 14.09 -9.37
C GLN A 34 -4.92 13.32 -10.65
N GLU A 35 -4.73 14.01 -11.76
CA GLU A 35 -4.38 13.39 -13.04
C GLU A 35 -3.03 12.66 -12.97
N THR A 36 -2.04 13.27 -12.33
CA THR A 36 -0.71 12.68 -12.16
C THR A 36 -0.77 11.43 -11.28
N LEU A 37 -1.57 11.47 -10.22
CA LEU A 37 -1.78 10.36 -9.30
C LEU A 37 -2.55 9.20 -9.96
N GLU A 38 -3.57 9.51 -10.77
CA GLU A 38 -4.29 8.52 -11.56
C GLU A 38 -3.38 7.83 -12.58
N LYS A 39 -2.54 8.60 -13.28
CA LYS A 39 -1.57 8.06 -14.24
C LYS A 39 -0.57 7.14 -13.56
N LEU A 40 -0.11 7.50 -12.36
CA LEU A 40 0.78 6.68 -11.55
C LEU A 40 0.14 5.33 -11.20
N PHE A 41 -1.13 5.33 -10.79
CA PHE A 41 -1.86 4.09 -10.50
C PHE A 41 -2.19 3.27 -11.75
N LYS A 42 -2.54 3.91 -12.87
CA LYS A 42 -2.74 3.20 -14.15
C LYS A 42 -1.45 2.49 -14.58
N ASN A 43 -0.31 3.17 -14.46
CA ASN A 43 1.00 2.62 -14.82
C ASN A 43 1.43 1.45 -13.91
N SER A 44 0.95 1.39 -12.68
CA SER A 44 1.21 0.26 -11.77
C SER A 44 0.26 -0.94 -11.97
N GLY A 45 -0.67 -0.85 -12.93
CA GLY A 45 -1.65 -1.90 -13.21
C GLY A 45 -2.89 -1.84 -12.33
N ASP A 46 -3.15 -0.69 -11.68
CA ASP A 46 -4.30 -0.52 -10.82
C ASP A 46 -5.60 -0.33 -11.62
N ARG A 47 -6.50 -1.31 -11.51
CA ARG A 47 -7.82 -1.27 -12.16
C ARG A 47 -8.75 -0.19 -11.60
N LYS A 48 -8.45 0.35 -10.41
CA LYS A 48 -9.26 1.35 -9.71
C LYS A 48 -8.48 2.64 -9.47
N ALA A 49 -7.60 3.00 -10.41
CA ALA A 49 -6.73 4.16 -10.33
C ALA A 49 -7.46 5.48 -9.98
N GLU A 50 -8.59 5.73 -10.64
CA GLU A 50 -9.41 6.94 -10.42
C GLU A 50 -9.98 6.99 -8.98
N GLU A 51 -10.60 5.90 -8.53
CA GLU A 51 -11.14 5.81 -7.16
C GLU A 51 -10.03 6.03 -6.12
N ARG A 52 -8.85 5.44 -6.35
CA ARG A 52 -7.71 5.58 -5.42
C ARG A 52 -7.13 6.99 -5.39
N ALA A 53 -7.02 7.65 -6.54
CA ALA A 53 -6.55 9.03 -6.58
C ALA A 53 -7.51 9.96 -5.81
N LYS A 54 -8.81 9.80 -6.00
CA LYS A 54 -9.84 10.55 -5.26
C LYS A 54 -9.75 10.33 -3.75
N ILE A 55 -9.56 9.10 -3.29
CA ILE A 55 -9.45 8.78 -1.85
C ILE A 55 -8.23 9.47 -1.21
N ILE A 56 -7.09 9.49 -1.93
CA ILE A 56 -5.85 10.08 -1.40
C ILE A 56 -5.95 11.61 -1.36
N LEU A 57 -6.57 12.23 -2.36
CA LEU A 57 -6.71 13.69 -2.40
C LEU A 57 -7.87 14.21 -1.54
N ALA A 58 -8.86 13.38 -1.20
CA ALA A 58 -9.94 13.71 -0.27
C ALA A 58 -9.49 13.76 1.21
N THR A 59 -8.22 14.13 1.49
CA THR A 59 -7.64 14.16 2.84
C THR A 59 -8.37 15.14 3.77
N ASP A 60 -9.11 16.10 3.23
CA ASP A 60 -9.95 17.05 3.99
C ASP A 60 -11.32 16.48 4.41
N GLN A 61 -11.55 15.17 4.31
CA GLN A 61 -12.74 14.55 4.91
C GLN A 61 -12.74 14.74 6.43
N ASP A 62 -13.91 15.13 6.94
CA ASP A 62 -14.16 15.34 8.35
C ASP A 62 -13.72 14.11 9.17
N LEU A 63 -12.94 14.33 10.23
CA LEU A 63 -12.30 13.26 10.99
C LEU A 63 -13.31 12.23 11.51
N GLU A 64 -14.54 12.67 11.76
CA GLU A 64 -15.66 11.84 12.20
C GLU A 64 -16.18 10.90 11.10
N GLU A 65 -16.25 11.35 9.85
CA GLU A 65 -16.63 10.50 8.70
C GLU A 65 -15.58 9.41 8.44
N LYS A 66 -14.31 9.78 8.57
CA LYS A 66 -13.19 8.82 8.47
C LYS A 66 -13.25 7.78 9.57
N ALA A 67 -13.48 8.18 10.83
CA ALA A 67 -13.60 7.27 11.96
C ALA A 67 -14.76 6.28 11.77
N ARG A 68 -15.93 6.76 11.33
CA ARG A 68 -17.10 5.91 11.00
C ARG A 68 -16.78 4.91 9.91
N SER A 69 -16.15 5.36 8.83
CA SER A 69 -15.76 4.51 7.69
C SER A 69 -14.77 3.41 8.10
N LEU A 70 -13.79 3.74 8.94
CA LEU A 70 -12.82 2.78 9.47
C LEU A 70 -13.47 1.73 10.39
N MET A 71 -14.42 2.13 11.24
CA MET A 71 -15.15 1.20 12.10
C MET A 71 -16.00 0.22 11.29
N ALA A 72 -16.70 0.71 10.26
CA ALA A 72 -17.45 -0.14 9.33
C ALA A 72 -16.54 -1.14 8.58
N LEU A 73 -15.37 -0.69 8.13
CA LEU A 73 -14.39 -1.56 7.48
C LEU A 73 -13.86 -2.65 8.42
N LYS A 74 -13.56 -2.30 9.68
CA LYS A 74 -13.11 -3.25 10.71
C LYS A 74 -14.16 -4.35 10.94
N GLN A 75 -15.43 -3.96 11.07
CA GLN A 75 -16.53 -4.90 11.22
C GLN A 75 -16.64 -5.84 10.01
N ARG A 76 -16.66 -5.29 8.79
CA ARG A 76 -16.75 -6.08 7.54
C ARG A 76 -15.60 -7.07 7.39
N THR A 77 -14.39 -6.68 7.78
CA THR A 77 -13.20 -7.54 7.71
C THR A 77 -13.31 -8.71 8.68
N ARG A 78 -13.78 -8.45 9.90
CA ARG A 78 -14.06 -9.48 10.91
C ARG A 78 -15.12 -10.46 10.43
N GLU A 79 -16.20 -9.98 9.82
CA GLU A 79 -17.26 -10.82 9.26
C GLU A 79 -16.76 -11.71 8.12
N LYS A 80 -16.01 -11.15 7.16
CA LYS A 80 -15.38 -11.94 6.09
C LYS A 80 -14.46 -13.03 6.64
N PHE A 81 -13.65 -12.70 7.64
CA PHE A 81 -12.79 -13.67 8.30
C PHE A 81 -13.58 -14.84 8.90
N PHE A 82 -14.71 -14.55 9.58
CA PHE A 82 -15.60 -15.59 10.08
C PHE A 82 -16.29 -16.38 8.98
N GLN A 83 -16.65 -15.76 7.85
CA GLN A 83 -17.18 -16.48 6.69
C GLN A 83 -16.15 -17.49 6.19
N PHE A 84 -14.89 -17.10 5.99
CA PHE A 84 -13.81 -18.02 5.60
C PHE A 84 -13.63 -19.18 6.61
N LEU A 85 -13.65 -18.89 7.91
CA LEU A 85 -13.59 -19.93 8.95
C LEU A 85 -14.78 -20.90 8.90
N LYS A 86 -15.99 -20.41 8.58
CA LYS A 86 -17.18 -21.27 8.41
C LYS A 86 -17.08 -22.13 7.16
N PHE A 87 -16.54 -21.61 6.05
CA PHE A 87 -16.30 -22.39 4.84
C PHE A 87 -15.24 -23.47 5.04
N GLY A 88 -14.22 -23.23 5.87
CA GLY A 88 -13.24 -24.26 6.26
C GLY A 88 -13.83 -25.47 7.01
N LYS A 89 -15.03 -25.34 7.60
CA LYS A 89 -15.74 -26.44 8.27
C LYS A 89 -16.63 -27.27 7.32
N HIS A 90 -16.84 -26.82 6.09
CA HIS A 90 -17.60 -27.56 5.07
C HIS A 90 -16.65 -28.33 4.15
N SER A 91 -15.66 -29.02 4.73
CA SER A 91 -14.84 -29.96 3.97
C SER A 91 -15.75 -30.98 3.31
N ILE A 92 -15.71 -30.95 1.98
CA ILE A 92 -16.41 -31.75 0.99
C ILE A 92 -16.53 -33.21 1.48
N LYS A 93 -17.76 -33.70 1.69
CA LYS A 93 -18.02 -35.15 1.72
C LYS A 93 -17.81 -35.67 0.30
N ILE A 94 -16.65 -36.24 0.03
CA ILE A 94 -16.41 -37.04 -1.17
C ILE A 94 -17.09 -38.39 -0.88
N HIS A 95 -18.15 -38.67 -1.63
CA HIS A 95 -18.85 -39.96 -1.62
C HIS A 95 -18.31 -40.87 -2.72
#